data_AF-A0A2G9PRB2-F1
#
_entry.id   AF-A0A2G9PRB2-F1
#
_cell.length_a   1.000
_cell.length_b   1.000
_cell.length_c   1.000
_cell.angle_alpha   90.00
_cell.angle_beta   90.00
_cell.angle_gamma   90.00
#
_symmetry.space_group_name_H-M   'P 1'
#
loop_
_entity.id
_entity.type
_entity.pdbx_description
1 polymer ?
#
loop_
_entity_poly.entity_id
_entity_poly.type
_entity_poly.pdbx_seq_one_letter_code
_entity_poly.pdbx_strand_id
1 'polypeptide(L)'
;MKYLWGGVRGKEKSPGEYRTVQNWIGPRNCTVQEATFVPPGPEDVNQLMSDLLSYLNSDDGMPLLIKCALMHYQFETIHPFCDGNGRIGRALITLYLCKKKLMIRPLLYLSGFFEANKREYASLLLKTNKEGSFEEWLDFFLEAITVQAEDALQRATKIQELREEYRKITQDKFQTSALARLIDELFVNPYITITNAERLLKVTYPTAKRLIEILAQLEILKLASKQERNKVYIAHEILRIMEV
;
A
#
# COMPACT_ATOMS: atom_id res chain seq x y z
N MET A 1 13.81 0.42 8.62
CA MET A 1 14.13 1.20 7.39
C MET A 1 14.94 0.43 6.34
N LYS A 2 15.92 -0.43 6.71
CA LYS A 2 16.80 -1.15 5.77
C LYS A 2 16.10 -2.01 4.69
N TYR A 3 14.84 -2.42 4.92
CA TYR A 3 14.08 -3.31 4.02
C TYR A 3 13.38 -2.62 2.83
N LEU A 4 13.21 -1.29 2.85
CA LEU A 4 12.52 -0.56 1.76
C LEU A 4 13.43 -0.20 0.58
N TRP A 5 14.73 -0.49 0.68
CA TRP A 5 15.79 0.07 -0.17
C TRP A 5 16.63 -0.98 -0.91
N GLY A 6 16.20 -2.24 -0.89
CA GLY A 6 16.80 -3.31 -1.69
C GLY A 6 16.57 -3.10 -3.18
N GLY A 7 17.45 -2.36 -3.85
CA GLY A 7 17.51 -2.27 -5.33
C GLY A 7 16.92 -1.01 -5.98
N VAL A 8 16.65 0.06 -5.23
CA VAL A 8 16.05 1.31 -5.76
C VAL A 8 17.09 2.45 -5.81
N ARG A 9 16.85 3.47 -6.65
CA ARG A 9 17.64 4.73 -6.67
C ARG A 9 17.87 5.25 -5.24
N GLY A 10 19.09 5.71 -4.93
CA GLY A 10 19.45 6.26 -3.61
C GLY A 10 20.31 5.36 -2.71
N LYS A 11 20.80 4.21 -3.18
CA LYS A 11 21.76 3.36 -2.43
C LYS A 11 23.00 4.12 -1.95
N GLU A 12 23.42 5.14 -2.70
CA GLU A 12 24.59 5.98 -2.40
C GLU A 12 24.27 7.13 -1.42
N LYS A 13 23.01 7.23 -0.95
CA LYS A 13 22.53 8.31 -0.05
C LYS A 13 22.23 7.80 1.36
N SER A 14 23.13 6.98 1.94
CA SER A 14 23.03 6.42 3.30
C SER A 14 21.65 5.89 3.71
N PRO A 15 21.18 4.78 3.13
CA PRO A 15 19.83 4.27 3.38
C PRO A 15 19.55 3.94 4.85
N GLY A 16 18.57 4.63 5.44
CA GLY A 16 18.13 4.42 6.82
C GLY A 16 18.81 5.30 7.86
N GLU A 17 19.66 6.22 7.44
CA GLU A 17 20.25 7.28 8.28
C GLU A 17 19.58 8.62 7.96
N TYR A 18 19.48 9.50 8.96
CA TYR A 18 19.02 10.87 8.71
C TYR A 18 20.04 11.63 7.84
N ARG A 19 19.54 12.58 7.05
CA ARG A 19 20.37 13.39 6.17
C ARG A 19 21.35 14.24 6.99
N THR A 20 22.58 14.30 6.51
CA THR A 20 23.64 15.18 7.02
C THR A 20 23.84 16.42 6.14
N VAL A 21 23.06 16.52 5.06
CA VAL A 21 23.10 17.63 4.10
C VAL A 21 21.73 18.29 4.00
N GLN A 22 21.71 19.55 3.57
CA GLN A 22 20.47 20.27 3.33
C GLN A 22 19.72 19.68 2.14
N ASN A 23 18.44 19.36 2.36
CA ASN A 23 17.52 18.99 1.28
C ASN A 23 16.69 20.20 0.84
N TRP A 24 16.05 20.08 -0.32
CA TRP A 24 15.04 21.01 -0.80
C TRP A 24 14.02 20.30 -1.68
N ILE A 25 12.81 20.84 -1.74
CA ILE A 25 11.69 20.33 -2.54
C ILE A 25 11.37 21.36 -3.61
N GLY A 26 11.33 20.94 -4.86
CA GLY A 26 11.00 21.82 -5.98
C GLY A 26 11.05 21.11 -7.33
N PRO A 27 10.98 21.87 -8.44
CA PRO A 27 11.11 21.34 -9.80
C PRO A 27 12.40 20.52 -9.99
N ARG A 28 12.41 19.64 -10.99
CA ARG A 28 13.60 18.84 -11.30
C ARG A 28 14.80 19.75 -11.60
N ASN A 29 15.94 19.42 -11.00
CA ASN A 29 17.21 20.14 -11.14
C ASN A 29 17.17 21.61 -10.67
N CYS A 30 16.19 22.01 -9.84
CA CYS A 30 16.18 23.33 -9.25
C CYS A 30 17.31 23.49 -8.23
N THR A 31 17.81 24.72 -8.12
CA THR A 31 18.70 25.13 -7.04
C THR A 31 17.89 25.36 -5.75
N VAL A 32 18.59 25.51 -4.61
CA VAL A 32 17.92 25.82 -3.34
C VAL A 32 17.16 27.17 -3.40
N GLN A 33 17.65 28.12 -4.20
CA GLN A 33 17.01 29.43 -4.40
C GLN A 33 15.69 29.34 -5.17
N GLU A 34 15.56 28.33 -6.03
CA GLU A 34 14.36 28.05 -6.84
C GLU A 34 13.45 27.01 -6.17
N ALA A 35 13.80 26.56 -4.96
CA ALA A 35 13.05 25.55 -4.25
C ALA A 35 11.68 26.09 -3.83
N THR A 36 10.66 25.24 -3.95
CA THR A 36 9.32 25.51 -3.45
C THR A 36 9.29 25.47 -1.92
N PHE A 37 10.11 24.61 -1.32
CA PHE A 37 10.22 24.46 0.13
C PHE A 37 11.63 23.98 0.52
N VAL A 38 12.16 24.58 1.58
CA VAL A 38 13.43 24.18 2.20
C VAL A 38 13.12 23.66 3.61
N PRO A 39 13.26 22.35 3.89
CA PRO A 39 13.06 21.79 5.22
C PRO A 39 14.11 22.29 6.22
N PRO A 40 13.93 22.05 7.54
CA PRO A 40 14.88 22.44 8.59
C PRO A 40 16.34 22.02 8.32
N GLY A 41 17.29 22.60 9.05
CA GLY A 41 18.70 22.21 8.93
C GLY A 41 18.92 20.74 9.31
N PRO A 42 19.89 20.02 8.69
CA PRO A 42 20.21 18.64 9.07
C PRO A 42 20.55 18.48 10.57
N GLU A 43 21.10 19.52 11.20
CA GLU A 43 21.40 19.61 12.63
C GLU A 43 20.16 19.45 13.52
N ASP A 44 19.00 19.92 13.07
CA ASP A 44 17.75 19.90 13.84
C ASP A 44 16.99 18.58 13.68
N VAL A 45 17.28 17.80 12.64
CA VAL A 45 16.48 16.61 12.25
C VAL A 45 16.37 15.60 13.39
N ASN A 46 17.46 15.35 14.12
CA ASN A 46 17.44 14.40 15.23
C ASN A 46 16.46 14.81 16.33
N GLN A 47 16.51 16.08 16.75
CA GLN A 47 15.63 16.60 17.79
C GLN A 47 14.18 16.62 17.31
N LEU A 48 13.92 17.14 16.11
CA LEU A 48 12.57 17.21 15.54
C LEU A 48 11.91 15.83 15.38
N MET A 49 12.69 14.83 14.98
CA MET A 49 12.19 13.45 14.90
C MET A 49 11.94 12.85 16.30
N SER A 50 12.77 13.18 17.28
CA SER A 50 12.56 12.79 18.68
C SER A 50 11.27 13.39 19.25
N ASP A 51 11.03 14.68 18.97
CA ASP A 51 9.83 15.39 19.40
C ASP A 51 8.57 14.81 18.74
N LEU A 52 8.64 14.53 17.43
CA LEU A 52 7.55 13.86 16.71
C LEU A 52 7.24 12.48 17.32
N LEU A 53 8.25 11.67 17.62
CA LEU A 53 8.04 10.36 18.24
C LEU A 53 7.47 10.50 19.65
N SER A 54 7.90 11.49 20.41
CA SER A 54 7.39 11.78 21.76
C SER A 54 5.91 12.18 21.69
N TYR A 55 5.57 13.08 20.76
CA TYR A 55 4.19 13.45 20.46
C TYR A 55 3.34 12.23 20.10
N LEU A 56 3.80 11.35 19.21
CA LEU A 56 3.03 10.15 18.82
C LEU A 56 2.73 9.18 19.97
N ASN A 57 3.61 9.16 20.98
CA ASN A 57 3.48 8.30 22.15
C ASN A 57 2.78 8.98 23.35
N SER A 58 2.57 10.31 23.30
CA SER A 58 1.83 11.01 24.35
C SER A 58 0.35 10.61 24.38
N ASP A 59 -0.23 10.67 25.58
CA ASP A 59 -1.67 10.62 25.80
C ASP A 59 -2.16 12.05 26.10
N ASP A 60 -2.49 12.76 25.02
CA ASP A 60 -2.88 14.17 25.02
C ASP A 60 -4.38 14.37 24.75
N GLY A 61 -5.16 13.28 24.72
CA GLY A 61 -6.59 13.31 24.41
C GLY A 61 -6.93 13.67 22.96
N MET A 62 -5.94 13.86 22.08
CA MET A 62 -6.16 14.20 20.68
C MET A 62 -6.79 13.02 19.92
N PRO A 63 -7.84 13.23 19.11
CA PRO A 63 -8.40 12.19 18.26
C PRO A 63 -7.33 11.54 17.38
N LEU A 64 -7.33 10.22 17.31
CA LEU A 64 -6.26 9.43 16.70
C LEU A 64 -6.00 9.80 15.23
N LEU A 65 -7.06 10.07 14.45
CA LEU A 65 -6.93 10.42 13.04
C LEU A 65 -6.35 11.83 12.84
N ILE A 66 -6.70 12.78 13.71
CA ILE A 66 -6.08 14.12 13.73
C ILE A 66 -4.59 13.99 14.04
N LYS A 67 -4.24 13.21 15.07
CA LYS A 67 -2.84 12.94 15.43
C LYS A 67 -2.05 12.29 14.29
N CYS A 68 -2.70 11.39 13.53
CA CYS A 68 -2.12 10.76 12.35
C CYS A 68 -1.89 11.76 11.20
N ALA A 69 -2.85 12.66 10.96
CA ALA A 69 -2.74 13.72 9.95
C ALA A 69 -1.58 14.68 10.29
N LEU A 70 -1.49 15.12 11.55
CA LEU A 70 -0.43 15.99 12.03
C LEU A 70 0.93 15.30 11.99
N MET A 71 1.00 14.02 12.33
CA MET A 71 2.22 13.22 12.18
C MET A 71 2.70 13.21 10.73
N HIS A 72 1.80 12.94 9.78
CA HIS A 72 2.17 12.87 8.37
C HIS A 72 2.69 14.21 7.86
N TYR A 73 1.96 15.29 8.15
CA TYR A 73 2.38 16.67 7.86
C TYR A 73 3.77 16.98 8.44
N GLN A 74 3.97 16.71 9.73
CA GLN A 74 5.22 17.02 10.43
C GLN A 74 6.39 16.22 9.86
N PHE A 75 6.18 14.93 9.56
CA PHE A 75 7.21 14.08 8.95
C PHE A 75 7.64 14.59 7.57
N GLU A 76 6.67 14.94 6.70
CA GLU A 76 6.98 15.50 5.37
C GLU A 76 7.69 16.86 5.47
N THR A 77 7.35 17.67 6.48
CA THR A 77 7.96 18.98 6.75
C THR A 77 9.41 18.86 7.26
N ILE A 78 9.68 17.94 8.20
CA ILE A 78 11.04 17.67 8.69
C ILE A 78 11.93 17.14 7.55
N HIS A 79 11.33 16.29 6.70
CA HIS A 79 11.96 15.69 5.53
C HIS A 79 13.31 15.02 5.86
N PRO A 80 13.34 14.03 6.79
CA PRO A 80 14.54 13.61 7.49
C PRO A 80 15.56 12.82 6.66
N PHE A 81 15.17 12.26 5.50
CA PHE A 81 16.03 11.40 4.69
C PHE A 81 16.50 12.09 3.40
N CYS A 82 17.62 11.66 2.82
CA CYS A 82 18.12 12.17 1.54
C CYS A 82 17.24 11.81 0.31
N ASP A 83 16.39 10.79 0.45
CA ASP A 83 15.36 10.40 -0.53
C ASP A 83 14.29 9.57 0.22
N GLY A 84 13.14 9.35 -0.41
CA GLY A 84 12.14 8.39 0.03
C GLY A 84 11.23 8.88 1.15
N ASN A 85 11.33 10.14 1.56
CA ASN A 85 10.47 10.75 2.58
C ASN A 85 8.99 10.51 2.27
N GLY A 86 8.50 10.90 1.09
CA GLY A 86 7.11 10.67 0.71
C GLY A 86 6.64 9.20 0.81
N ARG A 87 7.52 8.23 0.46
CA ARG A 87 7.21 6.80 0.58
C ARG A 87 7.13 6.36 2.04
N ILE A 88 8.08 6.81 2.86
CA ILE A 88 8.13 6.50 4.29
C ILE A 88 6.97 7.18 5.02
N GLY A 89 6.72 8.46 4.76
CA GLY A 89 5.64 9.24 5.36
C GLY A 89 4.27 8.60 5.12
N ARG A 90 3.99 8.16 3.90
CA ARG A 90 2.75 7.42 3.60
C ARG A 90 2.69 6.05 4.28
N ALA A 91 3.80 5.32 4.33
CA ALA A 91 3.85 4.03 5.05
C ALA A 91 3.64 4.20 6.56
N LEU A 92 4.13 5.30 7.15
CA LEU A 92 3.97 5.61 8.57
C LEU A 92 2.50 5.79 8.96
N ILE A 93 1.64 6.32 8.07
CA ILE A 93 0.19 6.43 8.31
C ILE A 93 -0.38 5.06 8.67
N THR A 94 -0.24 4.09 7.77
CA THR A 94 -0.80 2.75 7.96
C THR A 94 -0.17 2.04 9.17
N LEU A 95 1.15 2.17 9.35
CA LEU A 95 1.86 1.59 10.50
C LEU A 95 1.39 2.18 11.83
N TYR A 96 1.16 3.50 11.89
CA TYR A 96 0.70 4.18 13.08
C TYR A 96 -0.72 3.73 13.47
N LEU A 97 -1.63 3.70 12.49
CA LEU A 97 -3.01 3.25 12.71
C LEU A 97 -3.08 1.77 13.13
N CYS A 98 -2.21 0.91 12.59
CA CYS A 98 -2.06 -0.47 13.06
C CYS A 98 -1.48 -0.55 14.48
N LYS A 99 -0.43 0.22 14.79
CA LYS A 99 0.17 0.28 16.14
C LYS A 99 -0.86 0.70 17.19
N LYS A 100 -1.75 1.64 16.83
CA LYS A 100 -2.83 2.14 17.70
C LYS A 100 -4.11 1.29 17.65
N LYS A 101 -4.07 0.13 16.99
CA LYS A 101 -5.14 -0.87 16.90
C LYS A 101 -6.45 -0.36 16.27
N LEU A 102 -6.41 0.76 15.53
CA LEU A 102 -7.55 1.19 14.72
C LEU A 102 -7.77 0.24 13.53
N MET A 103 -6.69 -0.39 13.06
CA MET A 103 -6.72 -1.44 12.04
C MET A 103 -5.90 -2.64 12.46
N ILE A 104 -6.42 -3.85 12.22
CA ILE A 104 -5.72 -5.10 12.51
C ILE A 104 -4.69 -5.42 11.41
N ARG A 105 -4.94 -4.97 10.18
CA ARG A 105 -4.10 -5.21 9.01
C ARG A 105 -3.92 -3.92 8.19
N PRO A 106 -2.80 -3.77 7.46
CA PRO A 106 -2.50 -2.57 6.69
C PRO A 106 -3.31 -2.50 5.40
N LEU A 107 -4.62 -2.32 5.50
CA LEU A 107 -5.56 -2.35 4.36
C LEU A 107 -5.84 -0.96 3.77
N LEU A 108 -5.62 0.13 4.53
CA LEU A 108 -5.80 1.49 4.02
C LEU A 108 -4.59 1.93 3.17
N TYR A 109 -4.87 2.29 1.91
CA TYR A 109 -3.87 2.71 0.93
C TYR A 109 -4.03 4.18 0.50
N LEU A 110 -3.69 5.12 1.39
CA LEU A 110 -3.84 6.57 1.12
C LEU A 110 -3.03 7.10 -0.08
N SER A 111 -2.05 6.33 -0.56
CA SER A 111 -1.24 6.77 -1.70
C SER A 111 -2.06 6.92 -2.98
N GLY A 112 -3.14 6.14 -3.18
CA GLY A 112 -4.01 6.27 -4.34
C GLY A 112 -4.69 7.65 -4.38
N PHE A 113 -5.29 8.05 -3.25
CA PHE A 113 -5.91 9.36 -3.11
C PHE A 113 -4.91 10.51 -3.25
N PHE A 114 -3.75 10.43 -2.58
CA PHE A 114 -2.73 11.49 -2.67
C PHE A 114 -2.12 11.62 -4.07
N GLU A 115 -1.97 10.54 -4.84
CA GLU A 115 -1.48 10.65 -6.21
C GLU A 115 -2.55 11.27 -7.14
N ALA A 116 -3.82 10.88 -6.97
CA ALA A 116 -4.93 11.50 -7.71
C ALA A 116 -5.05 13.00 -7.42
N ASN A 117 -4.83 13.40 -6.17
CA ASN A 117 -4.96 14.78 -5.69
C ASN A 117 -3.59 15.45 -5.42
N LYS A 118 -2.55 15.06 -6.14
CA LYS A 118 -1.15 15.44 -5.86
C LYS A 118 -0.89 16.95 -5.80
N ARG A 119 -1.56 17.72 -6.65
CA ARG A 119 -1.41 19.19 -6.68
C ARG A 119 -1.97 19.83 -5.41
N GLU A 120 -3.17 19.41 -5.02
CA GLU A 120 -3.84 19.87 -3.82
C GLU A 120 -3.07 19.43 -2.57
N TYR A 121 -2.66 18.17 -2.49
CA TYR A 121 -1.82 17.64 -1.42
C TYR A 121 -0.55 18.49 -1.21
N ALA A 122 0.20 18.77 -2.29
CA ALA A 122 1.40 19.59 -2.21
C ALA A 122 1.10 21.05 -1.82
N SER A 123 0.00 21.60 -2.34
CA SER A 123 -0.45 22.97 -2.04
C SER A 123 -0.83 23.11 -0.56
N LEU A 124 -1.58 22.15 0.00
CA LEU A 124 -2.02 22.16 1.38
C LEU A 124 -0.84 22.01 2.34
N LEU A 125 0.11 21.11 2.07
CA LEU A 125 1.35 21.03 2.88
C LEU A 125 2.08 22.38 2.94
N LEU A 126 2.20 23.07 1.81
CA LEU A 126 2.87 24.37 1.74
C LEU A 126 2.06 25.48 2.44
N LYS A 127 0.74 25.49 2.25
CA LYS A 127 -0.16 26.48 2.87
C LYS A 127 -0.19 26.32 4.38
N THR A 128 -0.35 25.10 4.88
CA THR A 128 -0.29 24.81 6.32
C THR A 128 1.06 25.22 6.92
N ASN A 129 2.17 25.03 6.19
CA ASN A 129 3.49 25.47 6.63
C ASN A 129 3.63 26.99 6.72
N LYS A 130 3.10 27.74 5.75
CA LYS A 130 3.25 29.20 5.69
C LYS A 130 2.25 29.96 6.54
N GLU A 131 1.02 29.48 6.61
CA GLU A 131 -0.14 30.21 7.11
C GLU A 131 -0.74 29.56 8.37
N GLY A 132 -0.30 28.35 8.74
CA GLY A 132 -0.89 27.61 9.86
C GLY A 132 -2.29 27.08 9.58
N SER A 133 -2.69 26.96 8.30
CA SER A 133 -3.98 26.44 7.85
C SER A 133 -4.12 24.93 8.09
N PHE A 134 -4.19 24.53 9.35
CA PHE A 134 -4.31 23.13 9.75
C PHE A 134 -5.70 22.56 9.47
N GLU A 135 -6.75 23.37 9.54
CA GLU A 135 -8.14 22.92 9.30
C GLU A 135 -8.29 22.34 7.89
N GLU A 136 -7.86 23.07 6.85
CA GLU A 136 -7.92 22.59 5.45
C GLU A 136 -7.08 21.33 5.22
N TRP A 137 -5.92 21.22 5.89
CA TRP A 137 -5.10 20.00 5.84
C TRP A 137 -5.82 18.82 6.50
N LEU A 138 -6.43 19.04 7.65
CA LEU A 138 -7.17 18.02 8.38
C LEU A 138 -8.38 17.55 7.57
N ASP A 139 -9.13 18.46 6.97
CA ASP A 139 -10.29 18.14 6.12
C ASP A 139 -9.86 17.26 4.94
N PHE A 140 -8.83 17.67 4.19
CA PHE A 140 -8.29 16.89 3.08
C PHE A 140 -7.79 15.51 3.51
N PHE A 141 -7.08 15.43 4.64
CA PHE A 141 -6.52 14.18 5.13
C PHE A 141 -7.62 13.22 5.62
N LEU A 142 -8.65 13.73 6.30
CA LEU A 142 -9.79 12.95 6.76
C LEU A 142 -10.67 12.49 5.60
N GLU A 143 -10.84 13.32 4.57
CA GLU A 143 -11.48 12.91 3.31
C GLU A 143 -10.71 11.75 2.66
N ALA A 144 -9.38 11.86 2.59
CA ALA A 144 -8.53 10.78 2.07
C ALA A 144 -8.73 9.46 2.83
N ILE A 145 -8.86 9.52 4.16
CA ILE A 145 -9.15 8.34 4.98
C ILE A 145 -10.53 7.77 4.64
N THR A 146 -11.57 8.61 4.57
CA THR A 146 -12.94 8.21 4.28
C THR A 146 -13.04 7.50 2.94
N VAL A 147 -12.56 8.15 1.87
CA VAL A 147 -12.61 7.60 0.51
C VAL A 147 -11.87 6.26 0.42
N GLN A 148 -10.70 6.15 1.07
CA GLN A 148 -9.91 4.92 1.03
C GLN A 148 -10.48 3.81 1.93
N ALA A 149 -11.16 4.16 3.02
CA ALA A 149 -11.86 3.19 3.86
C ALA A 149 -13.07 2.60 3.12
N GLU A 150 -13.84 3.45 2.43
CA GLU A 150 -14.96 3.02 1.61
C GLU A 150 -14.53 2.15 0.43
N ASP A 151 -13.48 2.55 -0.29
CA ASP A 151 -12.90 1.75 -1.37
C ASP A 151 -12.40 0.39 -0.87
N ALA A 152 -11.66 0.36 0.24
CA ALA A 152 -11.19 -0.88 0.85
C ALA A 152 -12.35 -1.81 1.26
N LEU A 153 -13.42 -1.25 1.83
CA LEU A 153 -14.62 -2.01 2.19
C LEU A 153 -15.31 -2.58 0.95
N GLN A 154 -15.52 -1.77 -0.08
CA GLN A 154 -16.16 -2.20 -1.33
C GLN A 154 -15.37 -3.33 -2.00
N ARG A 155 -14.04 -3.25 -2.03
CA ARG A 155 -13.19 -4.32 -2.57
C ARG A 155 -13.26 -5.59 -1.74
N ALA A 156 -13.22 -5.46 -0.42
CA ALA A 156 -13.34 -6.61 0.47
C ALA A 156 -14.67 -7.36 0.24
N THR A 157 -15.77 -6.62 0.11
CA THR A 157 -17.10 -7.17 -0.22
C THR A 157 -17.09 -7.87 -1.57
N LYS A 158 -16.61 -7.21 -2.64
CA LYS A 158 -16.53 -7.81 -3.99
C LYS A 158 -15.68 -9.08 -4.01
N ILE A 159 -14.55 -9.10 -3.31
CA ILE A 159 -13.69 -10.28 -3.18
C ILE A 159 -14.42 -11.43 -2.45
N GLN A 160 -15.16 -11.11 -1.38
CA GLN A 160 -15.92 -12.11 -0.64
C GLN A 160 -17.06 -12.69 -1.49
N GLU A 161 -17.80 -11.84 -2.20
CA GLU A 161 -18.88 -12.25 -3.11
C GLU A 161 -18.34 -13.16 -4.23
N LEU A 162 -17.24 -12.75 -4.89
CA LEU A 162 -16.59 -13.53 -5.94
C LEU A 162 -16.12 -14.91 -5.43
N ARG A 163 -15.62 -14.98 -4.19
CA ARG A 163 -15.20 -16.24 -3.58
C ARG A 163 -16.36 -17.20 -3.38
N GLU A 164 -17.48 -16.70 -2.89
CA GLU A 164 -18.68 -17.51 -2.68
C GLU A 164 -19.31 -17.93 -4.02
N GLU A 165 -19.26 -17.07 -5.04
CA GLU A 165 -19.67 -17.41 -6.41
C GLU A 165 -18.84 -18.57 -6.97
N TYR A 166 -17.50 -18.49 -6.90
CA TYR A 166 -16.61 -19.55 -7.37
C TYR A 166 -16.86 -20.87 -6.64
N ARG A 167 -17.06 -20.82 -5.32
CA ARG A 167 -17.41 -22.00 -4.51
C ARG A 167 -18.74 -22.61 -4.95
N LYS A 168 -19.77 -21.79 -5.19
CA LYS A 168 -21.09 -22.26 -5.63
C LYS A 168 -21.02 -22.95 -7.00
N ILE A 169 -20.44 -22.27 -8.00
CA ILE A 169 -20.33 -22.80 -9.38
C ILE A 169 -19.58 -24.15 -9.40
N THR A 170 -18.56 -24.28 -8.56
CA THR A 170 -17.76 -25.51 -8.51
C THR A 170 -18.40 -26.60 -7.67
N GLN A 171 -19.07 -26.31 -6.56
CA GLN A 171 -19.80 -27.31 -5.77
C GLN A 171 -20.95 -27.95 -6.57
N ASP A 172 -21.68 -27.15 -7.35
CA ASP A 172 -22.80 -27.61 -8.16
C ASP A 172 -22.36 -28.56 -9.29
N LYS A 173 -21.15 -28.36 -9.84
CA LYS A 173 -20.63 -29.10 -11.01
C LYS A 173 -19.60 -30.17 -10.66
N PHE A 174 -18.86 -30.01 -9.55
CA PHE A 174 -17.66 -30.80 -9.21
C PHE A 174 -17.48 -30.94 -7.69
N GLN A 175 -17.83 -32.11 -7.13
CA GLN A 175 -17.72 -32.36 -5.68
C GLN A 175 -16.33 -32.88 -5.27
N THR A 176 -15.27 -32.06 -5.41
CA THR A 176 -13.92 -32.44 -4.98
C THR A 176 -13.33 -31.45 -3.97
N SER A 177 -12.92 -31.93 -2.80
CA SER A 177 -12.28 -31.10 -1.76
C SER A 177 -11.00 -30.41 -2.25
N ALA A 178 -10.25 -31.03 -3.16
CA ALA A 178 -9.08 -30.44 -3.78
C ALA A 178 -9.39 -29.22 -4.66
N LEU A 179 -10.56 -29.19 -5.32
CA LEU A 179 -10.99 -28.05 -6.12
C LEU A 179 -11.38 -26.86 -5.24
N ALA A 180 -12.13 -27.12 -4.16
CA ALA A 180 -12.49 -26.08 -3.18
C ALA A 180 -11.25 -25.45 -2.54
N ARG A 181 -10.25 -26.28 -2.17
CA ARG A 181 -8.95 -25.80 -1.69
C ARG A 181 -8.23 -24.97 -2.74
N LEU A 182 -8.21 -25.40 -4.00
CA LEU A 182 -7.56 -24.64 -5.07
C LEU A 182 -8.17 -23.25 -5.23
N ILE A 183 -9.50 -23.14 -5.17
CA ILE A 183 -10.21 -21.85 -5.23
C ILE A 183 -9.76 -20.95 -4.08
N ASP A 184 -9.76 -21.47 -2.84
CA ASP A 184 -9.34 -20.70 -1.68
C ASP A 184 -7.89 -20.18 -1.81
N GLU A 185 -6.98 -20.98 -2.39
CA GLU A 185 -5.61 -20.55 -2.68
C GLU A 185 -5.53 -19.43 -3.73
N LEU A 186 -6.46 -19.37 -4.70
CA LEU A 186 -6.50 -18.29 -5.70
C LEU A 186 -6.76 -16.91 -5.08
N PHE A 187 -7.47 -16.85 -3.95
CA PHE A 187 -7.69 -15.61 -3.20
C PHE A 187 -6.49 -15.20 -2.34
N VAL A 188 -5.56 -16.12 -2.10
CA VAL A 188 -4.26 -15.81 -1.48
C VAL A 188 -3.27 -15.35 -2.55
N ASN A 189 -3.24 -16.05 -3.69
CA ASN A 189 -2.42 -15.72 -4.83
C ASN A 189 -3.18 -16.00 -6.14
N PRO A 190 -3.59 -14.96 -6.90
CA PRO A 190 -4.39 -15.14 -8.12
C PRO A 190 -3.58 -15.74 -9.29
N TYR A 191 -2.29 -16.00 -9.11
CA TYR A 191 -1.41 -16.63 -10.08
C TYR A 191 -1.14 -18.08 -9.70
N ILE A 192 -1.38 -19.00 -10.63
CA ILE A 192 -1.15 -20.42 -10.40
C ILE A 192 -0.49 -21.09 -11.60
N THR A 193 0.43 -22.02 -11.34
CA THR A 193 0.96 -22.97 -12.32
C THR A 193 0.54 -24.37 -11.93
N ILE A 194 0.59 -25.32 -12.87
CA ILE A 194 0.26 -26.72 -12.57
C ILE A 194 1.18 -27.29 -11.48
N THR A 195 2.49 -27.01 -11.57
CA THR A 195 3.47 -27.43 -10.57
C THR A 195 3.22 -26.79 -9.19
N ASN A 196 2.76 -25.53 -9.15
CA ASN A 196 2.38 -24.89 -7.90
C ASN A 196 1.12 -25.53 -7.30
N ALA A 197 0.10 -25.79 -8.11
CA ALA A 197 -1.13 -26.44 -7.65
C ALA A 197 -0.89 -27.87 -7.14
N GLU A 198 -0.03 -28.64 -7.82
CA GLU A 198 0.40 -29.98 -7.39
C GLU A 198 0.93 -29.94 -5.94
N ARG A 199 1.89 -29.04 -5.69
CA ARG A 199 2.54 -28.86 -4.39
C ARG A 199 1.60 -28.33 -3.31
N LEU A 200 0.79 -27.32 -3.62
CA LEU A 200 -0.15 -26.70 -2.67
C LEU A 200 -1.24 -27.69 -2.23
N LEU A 201 -1.79 -28.42 -3.20
CA LEU A 201 -2.88 -29.35 -2.94
C LEU A 201 -2.39 -30.71 -2.42
N LYS A 202 -1.11 -31.03 -2.60
CA LYS A 202 -0.50 -32.34 -2.31
C LYS A 202 -1.17 -33.46 -3.13
N VAL A 203 -1.34 -33.21 -4.43
CA VAL A 203 -1.92 -34.17 -5.38
C VAL A 203 -0.91 -34.48 -6.49
N THR A 204 -1.23 -35.40 -7.39
CA THR A 204 -0.36 -35.69 -8.55
C THR A 204 -0.48 -34.60 -9.63
N TYR A 205 0.58 -34.38 -10.40
CA TYR A 205 0.56 -33.45 -11.54
C TYR A 205 -0.65 -33.62 -12.47
N PRO A 206 -1.06 -34.84 -12.92
CA PRO A 206 -2.24 -35.00 -13.75
C PRO A 206 -3.53 -34.54 -13.06
N THR A 207 -3.65 -34.75 -11.74
CA THR A 207 -4.78 -34.26 -10.95
C THR A 207 -4.80 -32.74 -10.90
N ALA A 208 -3.66 -32.11 -10.60
CA ALA A 208 -3.54 -30.65 -10.57
C ALA A 208 -3.86 -30.03 -11.94
N LYS A 209 -3.35 -30.63 -13.03
CA LYS A 209 -3.64 -30.21 -14.40
C LYS A 209 -5.14 -30.25 -14.69
N ARG A 210 -5.82 -31.36 -14.37
CA ARG A 210 -7.27 -31.51 -14.53
C ARG A 210 -8.04 -30.43 -13.77
N LEU A 211 -7.66 -30.13 -12.52
CA LEU A 211 -8.33 -29.10 -11.71
C LEU A 211 -8.17 -27.70 -12.31
N ILE A 212 -6.97 -27.36 -12.79
CA ILE A 212 -6.73 -26.08 -13.49
C ILE A 212 -7.52 -26.01 -14.79
N GLU A 213 -7.59 -27.09 -15.57
CA GLU A 213 -8.37 -27.16 -16.81
C GLU A 213 -9.87 -26.95 -16.54
N ILE A 214 -10.41 -27.52 -15.46
CA ILE A 214 -11.80 -27.26 -15.02
C ILE A 214 -12.00 -25.77 -14.75
N LEU A 215 -11.13 -25.13 -13.98
CA LEU A 215 -11.24 -23.69 -13.68
C LEU A 215 -11.04 -22.82 -14.93
N ALA A 216 -10.25 -23.27 -15.90
CA ALA A 216 -10.10 -22.60 -17.18
C ALA A 216 -11.36 -22.73 -18.06
N GLN A 217 -12.01 -23.90 -18.07
CA GLN A 217 -13.29 -24.10 -18.75
C GLN A 217 -14.42 -23.28 -18.15
N LEU A 218 -14.38 -23.03 -16.84
CA LEU A 218 -15.30 -22.14 -16.14
C LEU A 218 -14.94 -20.65 -16.28
N GLU A 219 -13.94 -20.31 -17.08
CA GLU A 219 -13.41 -18.94 -17.28
C GLU A 219 -12.85 -18.23 -16.03
N ILE A 220 -12.80 -18.94 -14.90
CA ILE A 220 -12.18 -18.47 -13.65
C ILE A 220 -10.68 -18.23 -13.86
N LEU A 221 -10.01 -19.13 -14.57
CA LEU A 221 -8.59 -19.02 -14.91
C LEU A 221 -8.37 -18.72 -16.40
N LYS A 222 -7.47 -17.77 -16.68
CA LYS A 222 -7.01 -17.47 -18.04
C LYS A 222 -5.52 -17.72 -18.17
N LEU A 223 -5.09 -18.29 -19.29
CA LEU A 223 -3.67 -18.51 -19.57
C LEU A 223 -3.00 -17.16 -19.87
N ALA A 224 -1.99 -16.79 -19.08
CA ALA A 224 -1.28 -15.53 -19.23
C ALA A 224 0.09 -15.68 -19.92
N SER A 225 0.67 -16.87 -19.88
CA SER A 225 1.98 -17.16 -20.50
C SER A 225 1.84 -17.48 -21.99
N LYS A 226 2.68 -16.86 -22.82
CA LYS A 226 2.91 -17.24 -24.23
C LYS A 226 3.91 -18.41 -24.37
N GLN A 227 4.58 -18.83 -23.30
CA GLN A 227 5.59 -19.89 -23.34
C GLN A 227 4.97 -21.28 -23.18
N GLU A 228 5.52 -22.27 -23.91
CA GLU A 228 5.06 -23.67 -23.84
C GLU A 228 5.37 -24.34 -22.49
N ARG A 229 6.47 -23.96 -21.84
CA ARG A 229 6.89 -24.51 -20.53
C ARG A 229 6.43 -23.60 -19.39
N ASN A 230 6.00 -24.22 -18.29
CA ASN A 230 5.55 -23.55 -17.07
C ASN A 230 4.42 -22.53 -17.28
N LYS A 231 3.34 -22.96 -17.92
CA LYS A 231 2.12 -22.16 -18.15
C LYS A 231 1.60 -21.55 -16.84
N VAL A 232 1.49 -20.23 -16.83
CA VAL A 232 0.92 -19.43 -15.74
C VAL A 232 -0.52 -19.11 -16.07
N TYR A 233 -1.42 -19.45 -15.15
CA TYR A 233 -2.83 -19.14 -15.19
C TYR A 233 -3.14 -18.04 -14.18
N ILE A 234 -4.07 -17.16 -14.52
CA ILE A 234 -4.44 -15.99 -13.72
C ILE A 234 -5.95 -15.99 -13.47
N ALA A 235 -6.33 -15.80 -12.21
CA ALA A 235 -7.69 -15.47 -11.80
C ALA A 235 -7.95 -13.97 -12.04
N HIS A 236 -8.23 -13.63 -13.30
CA HIS A 236 -8.26 -12.24 -13.77
C HIS A 236 -9.33 -11.36 -13.09
N GLU A 237 -10.45 -11.92 -12.67
CA GLU A 237 -11.51 -11.17 -11.98
C GLU A 237 -11.08 -10.72 -10.58
N ILE A 238 -10.30 -11.57 -9.88
CA ILE A 238 -9.68 -11.21 -8.59
C ILE A 238 -8.77 -9.99 -8.78
N LEU A 239 -7.91 -10.01 -9.81
CA LEU A 239 -7.03 -8.88 -10.11
C LEU A 239 -7.81 -7.62 -10.46
N ARG A 240 -8.85 -7.74 -11.29
CA ARG A 240 -9.68 -6.59 -11.68
C ARG A 240 -10.29 -5.87 -10.48
N ILE A 241 -10.73 -6.60 -9.45
CA ILE A 241 -11.24 -5.99 -8.22
C ILE A 241 -10.12 -5.25 -7.45
N MET A 242 -8.88 -5.72 -7.54
CA MET A 242 -7.72 -5.14 -6.85
C MET A 242 -7.05 -3.98 -7.61
N GLU A 243 -7.27 -3.84 -8.93
CA GLU A 243 -6.56 -2.90 -9.82
C GLU A 243 -7.30 -1.61 -10.16
N VAL A 244 -8.59 -1.49 -9.81
CA VAL A 244 -9.34 -0.21 -9.87
C VAL A 244 -8.77 0.78 -8.87
#